data_AF-A0A1Z8YC52-F1
#
_entry.id   AF-A0A1Z8YC52-F1
#
_cell.length_a   1.000
_cell.length_b   1.000
_cell.length_c   1.000
_cell.angle_alpha   90.00
_cell.angle_beta   90.00
_cell.angle_gamma   90.00
#
_symmetry.space_group_name_H-M   'P 1'
#
loop_
_entity.id
_entity.type
_entity.pdbx_description
1 polymer ?
#
loop_
_entity_poly.entity_id
_entity_poly.type
_entity_poly.pdbx_seq_one_letter_code
_entity_poly.pdbx_strand_id
1 'polypeptide(L)'
;MGDQRFYLHVKCPRILHVPHPPLPSFLRVIEQIPRPYLVEVAWRSDLDDAQLTDLAMAIRGFVREATIGEEYLHRDHNGRVAGNARIAATVEGEKAVVSVLSYRTKAIERVGRVLERAYNQFMPGGENVILVLTEDGMHDRLVDLALLGTHVERWDRMPRGNRSVAHGRAEDGFWSGAHYERSRAVCWMQLETESPATRLWYRNPEAPGEAVRALIESALGIHGFG
;
A
#
# COMPACT_ATOMS: atom_id res chain seq x y z
N MET A 1 13.26 35.41 -9.47
CA MET A 1 12.82 34.05 -9.09
C MET A 1 11.32 34.01 -9.30
N GLY A 2 10.83 33.15 -10.20
CA GLY A 2 9.39 33.03 -10.43
C GLY A 2 8.69 32.48 -9.19
N ASP A 3 7.50 33.00 -8.90
CA ASP A 3 6.66 32.57 -7.79
C ASP A 3 6.28 31.09 -8.02
N GLN A 4 6.88 30.20 -7.23
CA GLN A 4 6.61 28.77 -7.35
C GLN A 4 5.24 28.47 -6.76
N ARG A 5 4.42 27.78 -7.55
CA ARG A 5 3.06 27.42 -7.15
C ARG A 5 2.73 26.02 -7.62
N PHE A 6 1.86 25.37 -6.87
CA PHE A 6 1.22 24.13 -7.25
C PHE A 6 -0.29 24.22 -7.00
N TYR A 7 -1.04 23.35 -7.67
CA TYR A 7 -2.48 23.22 -7.53
C TYR A 7 -2.79 21.97 -6.71
N LEU A 8 -3.51 22.16 -5.61
CA LEU A 8 -3.88 21.07 -4.71
C LEU A 8 -5.28 20.56 -5.02
N HIS A 9 -5.39 19.26 -5.32
CA HIS A 9 -6.65 18.56 -5.55
C HIS A 9 -6.98 17.71 -4.35
N VAL A 10 -7.83 18.23 -3.46
CA VAL A 10 -8.24 17.52 -2.25
C VAL A 10 -9.37 16.54 -2.56
N LYS A 11 -9.23 15.30 -2.09
CA LYS A 11 -10.20 14.23 -2.27
C LYS A 11 -10.40 13.44 -0.98
N CYS A 12 -11.65 13.27 -0.59
CA CYS A 12 -12.04 12.44 0.55
C CYS A 12 -12.81 11.22 0.04
N PRO A 13 -12.14 10.11 -0.37
CA PRO A 13 -12.85 8.89 -0.68
C PRO A 13 -13.63 8.45 0.55
N ARG A 14 -14.96 8.37 0.45
CA ARG A 14 -15.77 7.70 1.46
C ARG A 14 -15.44 6.22 1.41
N ILE A 15 -14.45 5.78 2.18
CA ILE A 15 -14.11 4.36 2.32
C ILE A 15 -15.09 3.83 3.35
N LEU A 16 -16.11 3.10 2.88
CA LEU A 16 -17.05 2.48 3.81
C LEU A 16 -16.25 1.50 4.66
N HIS A 17 -16.43 1.59 5.97
CA HIS A 17 -15.98 0.55 6.88
C HIS A 17 -16.63 -0.75 6.42
N VAL A 18 -15.85 -1.59 5.74
CA VAL A 18 -16.30 -2.95 5.45
C VAL A 18 -16.25 -3.64 6.80
N PRO A 19 -17.37 -4.20 7.31
CA PRO A 19 -17.33 -5.00 8.52
C PRO A 19 -16.18 -5.97 8.36
N HIS A 20 -15.19 -5.93 9.24
CA HIS A 20 -14.05 -6.84 9.15
C HIS A 20 -14.65 -8.23 9.23
N PRO A 21 -14.63 -9.01 8.13
CA PRO A 21 -15.11 -10.37 8.19
C PRO A 21 -14.31 -11.04 9.30
N PRO A 22 -14.93 -11.92 10.10
CA PRO A 22 -14.19 -12.64 11.12
C PRO A 22 -12.98 -13.29 10.46
N LEU A 23 -11.81 -13.12 11.09
CA LEU A 23 -10.58 -13.68 10.55
C LEU A 23 -10.80 -15.18 10.26
N PRO A 24 -10.57 -15.64 9.02
CA PRO A 24 -10.70 -17.05 8.67
C PRO A 24 -9.90 -17.93 9.64
N SER A 25 -10.48 -19.05 10.03
CA SER A 25 -9.92 -19.94 11.05
C SER A 25 -8.47 -20.36 10.74
N PHE A 26 -8.17 -20.63 9.47
CA PHE A 26 -6.84 -21.03 9.03
C PHE A 26 -5.76 -19.96 9.30
N LEU A 27 -6.12 -18.67 9.35
CA LEU A 27 -5.18 -17.57 9.63
C LEU A 27 -5.01 -17.27 11.13
N ARG A 28 -5.89 -17.78 12.01
CA ARG A 28 -5.80 -17.53 13.46
C ARG A 28 -4.50 -18.03 14.09
N VAL A 29 -3.83 -18.98 13.45
CA VAL A 29 -2.52 -19.47 13.89
C VAL A 29 -1.44 -18.38 13.85
N ILE A 30 -1.62 -17.35 13.01
CA ILE A 30 -0.70 -16.22 12.87
C ILE A 30 -0.85 -15.25 14.05
N GLU A 31 -2.10 -15.00 14.52
CA GLU A 31 -2.37 -14.13 15.68
C GLU A 31 -1.81 -14.67 17.00
N GLN A 32 -1.35 -15.92 17.02
CA GLN A 32 -0.69 -16.52 18.20
C GLN A 32 0.81 -16.21 18.26
N ILE A 33 1.39 -15.60 17.23
CA ILE A 33 2.81 -15.31 17.17
C ILE A 33 3.12 -14.10 18.07
N PRO A 34 4.06 -14.21 19.03
CA PRO A 34 4.42 -13.13 19.95
C PRO A 34 5.34 -12.10 19.27
N ARG A 35 4.84 -11.50 18.20
CA ARG A 35 5.52 -10.43 17.47
C ARG A 35 4.49 -9.35 17.12
N PRO A 36 4.63 -8.12 17.64
CA PRO A 36 3.61 -7.09 17.52
C PRO A 36 3.63 -6.42 16.15
N TYR A 37 3.35 -7.20 15.11
CA TYR A 37 3.33 -6.75 13.73
C TYR A 37 1.95 -6.89 13.10
N LEU A 38 1.62 -5.92 12.25
CA LEU A 38 0.55 -6.08 11.28
C LEU A 38 1.04 -6.97 10.14
N VAL A 39 0.36 -8.09 9.94
CA VAL A 39 0.60 -9.03 8.85
C VAL A 39 -0.54 -8.88 7.83
N GLU A 40 -0.23 -8.35 6.67
CA GLU A 40 -1.16 -8.29 5.55
C GLU A 40 -1.12 -9.61 4.78
N VAL A 41 -2.27 -10.21 4.51
CA VAL A 41 -2.38 -11.50 3.82
C VAL A 41 -3.37 -11.40 2.66
N ALA A 42 -3.02 -11.95 1.50
CA ALA A 42 -3.94 -12.19 0.39
C ALA A 42 -3.75 -13.61 -0.15
N TRP A 43 -4.81 -14.16 -0.76
CA TRP A 43 -4.78 -15.48 -1.37
C TRP A 43 -5.75 -15.56 -2.54
N ARG A 44 -5.52 -16.56 -3.40
CA ARG A 44 -6.38 -16.88 -4.53
C ARG A 44 -7.68 -17.51 -4.03
N SER A 45 -8.82 -17.14 -4.62
CA SER A 45 -10.14 -17.55 -4.11
C SER A 45 -10.50 -19.02 -4.39
N ASP A 46 -9.71 -19.73 -5.19
CA ASP A 46 -9.92 -21.11 -5.64
C ASP A 46 -9.11 -22.15 -4.85
N LEU A 47 -8.46 -21.76 -3.75
CA LEU A 47 -7.70 -22.67 -2.90
C LEU A 47 -8.61 -23.58 -2.08
N ASP A 48 -8.25 -24.86 -1.98
CA ASP A 48 -8.89 -25.81 -1.07
C ASP A 48 -8.36 -25.70 0.38
N ASP A 49 -9.00 -26.41 1.31
CA ASP A 49 -8.64 -26.35 2.73
C ASP A 49 -7.20 -26.80 3.03
N ALA A 50 -6.65 -27.74 2.27
CA ALA A 50 -5.29 -28.23 2.44
C ALA A 50 -4.28 -27.15 1.98
N GLN A 51 -4.55 -26.52 0.84
CA GLN A 51 -3.77 -25.41 0.31
C GLN A 51 -3.84 -24.17 1.21
N LEU A 52 -5.00 -23.87 1.79
CA LEU A 52 -5.15 -22.78 2.77
C LEU A 52 -4.35 -23.05 4.04
N THR A 53 -4.35 -24.30 4.51
CA THR A 53 -3.57 -24.71 5.69
C THR A 53 -2.06 -24.61 5.43
N ASP A 54 -1.60 -25.08 4.27
CA ASP A 54 -0.19 -24.98 3.87
C ASP A 54 0.26 -23.51 3.78
N LEU A 55 -0.55 -22.66 3.15
CA LEU A 55 -0.33 -21.22 3.09
C LEU A 55 -0.20 -20.60 4.49
N ALA A 56 -1.12 -20.91 5.42
CA ALA A 56 -1.04 -20.38 6.78
C ALA A 56 0.23 -20.79 7.52
N MET A 57 0.67 -22.05 7.36
CA MET A 57 1.88 -22.55 7.99
C MET A 57 3.14 -21.90 7.43
N ALA A 58 3.17 -21.69 6.11
CA ALA A 58 4.25 -20.96 5.45
C ALA A 58 4.33 -19.50 5.92
N ILE A 59 3.18 -18.80 5.96
CA ILE A 59 3.11 -17.42 6.46
C ILE A 59 3.53 -17.36 7.94
N ARG A 60 3.11 -18.31 8.77
CA ARG A 60 3.53 -18.37 10.18
C ARG A 60 5.05 -18.49 10.31
N GLY A 61 5.70 -19.30 9.47
CA GLY A 61 7.16 -19.40 9.40
C GLY A 61 7.79 -18.06 9.04
N PHE A 62 7.29 -17.42 7.99
CA PHE A 62 7.73 -16.09 7.56
C PHE A 62 7.60 -15.04 8.67
N VAL A 63 6.42 -14.90 9.29
CA VAL A 63 6.13 -13.88 10.31
C VAL A 63 7.04 -14.02 11.53
N ARG A 64 7.54 -15.21 11.86
CA ARG A 64 8.46 -15.41 12.98
C ARG A 64 9.85 -14.79 12.76
N GLU A 65 10.29 -14.72 11.51
CA GLU A 65 11.65 -14.32 11.17
C GLU A 65 11.72 -12.97 10.46
N ALA A 66 10.61 -12.53 9.87
CA ALA A 66 10.59 -11.38 8.97
C ALA A 66 10.73 -10.04 9.71
N THR A 67 11.10 -8.99 8.99
CA THR A 67 11.12 -7.60 9.49
C THR A 67 10.16 -6.72 8.72
N ILE A 68 9.90 -5.51 9.22
CA ILE A 68 8.96 -4.56 8.61
C ILE A 68 9.38 -4.29 7.16
N GLY A 69 8.40 -4.36 6.25
CA GLY A 69 8.60 -4.15 4.82
C GLY A 69 8.94 -5.42 4.04
N GLU A 70 9.31 -6.52 4.72
CA GLU A 70 9.49 -7.81 4.04
C GLU A 70 8.16 -8.40 3.59
N GLU A 71 8.23 -9.19 2.51
CA GLU A 71 7.10 -9.85 1.87
C GLU A 71 7.48 -11.29 1.52
N TYR A 72 6.48 -12.17 1.59
CA TYR A 72 6.57 -13.59 1.28
C TYR A 72 5.51 -13.96 0.24
N LEU A 73 5.94 -14.67 -0.81
CA LEU A 73 5.08 -15.23 -1.84
C LEU A 73 5.04 -16.75 -1.70
N HIS A 74 3.85 -17.30 -1.52
CA HIS A 74 3.63 -18.73 -1.44
C HIS A 74 3.11 -19.24 -2.78
N ARG A 75 3.78 -20.27 -3.31
CA ARG A 75 3.40 -20.94 -4.56
C ARG A 75 2.82 -22.31 -4.27
N ASP A 76 1.79 -22.67 -5.02
CA ASP A 76 1.30 -24.04 -5.03
C ASP A 76 2.26 -24.98 -5.79
N HIS A 77 1.96 -26.28 -5.77
CA HIS A 77 2.73 -27.31 -6.46
C HIS A 77 2.82 -27.12 -7.98
N ASN A 78 1.92 -26.32 -8.58
CA ASN A 78 1.95 -25.98 -10.01
C ASN A 78 2.77 -24.71 -10.28
N GLY A 79 3.44 -24.17 -9.27
CA GLY A 79 4.22 -22.94 -9.36
C GLY A 79 3.35 -21.69 -9.47
N ARG A 80 2.03 -21.76 -9.32
CA ARG A 80 1.16 -20.57 -9.36
C ARG A 80 1.16 -19.91 -7.98
N VAL A 81 1.09 -18.58 -7.93
CA VAL A 81 0.95 -17.85 -6.67
C VAL A 81 -0.38 -18.24 -6.03
N ALA A 82 -0.30 -18.83 -4.85
CA ALA A 82 -1.45 -19.22 -4.04
C ALA A 82 -1.81 -18.10 -3.06
N GLY A 83 -0.82 -17.42 -2.49
CA GLY A 83 -1.03 -16.25 -1.65
C GLY A 83 0.27 -15.51 -1.33
N ASN A 84 0.13 -14.38 -0.64
CA ASN A 84 1.24 -13.57 -0.17
C ASN A 84 0.99 -13.05 1.25
N ALA A 85 2.09 -12.76 1.95
CA ALA A 85 2.05 -12.09 3.25
C ALA A 85 3.11 -11.00 3.34
N ARG A 86 2.81 -9.89 4.03
CA ARG A 86 3.73 -8.78 4.25
C ARG A 86 3.71 -8.34 5.71
N ILE A 87 4.88 -8.02 6.25
CA ILE A 87 5.00 -7.32 7.53
C ILE A 87 4.83 -5.82 7.26
N ALA A 88 3.64 -5.29 7.53
CA ALA A 88 3.29 -3.94 7.13
C ALA A 88 3.80 -2.87 8.11
N ALA A 89 3.60 -3.10 9.40
CA ALA A 89 3.93 -2.14 10.46
C ALA A 89 4.07 -2.83 11.81
N THR A 90 4.57 -2.11 12.81
CA THR A 90 4.36 -2.45 14.22
C THR A 90 2.96 -2.06 14.67
N VAL A 91 2.38 -2.85 15.56
CA VAL A 91 1.08 -2.58 16.20
C VAL A 91 1.24 -2.55 17.72
N GLU A 92 0.26 -1.97 18.42
CA GLU A 92 0.20 -2.06 19.88
C GLU A 92 -0.12 -3.50 20.33
N GLY A 93 0.44 -3.90 21.48
CA GLY A 93 0.28 -5.23 22.06
C GLY A 93 1.51 -6.13 21.92
N GLU A 94 1.32 -7.44 22.10
CA GLU A 94 2.41 -8.42 22.14
C GLU A 94 2.39 -9.40 20.96
N LYS A 95 1.30 -9.43 20.20
CA LYS A 95 1.02 -10.46 19.19
C LYS A 95 0.80 -9.87 17.81
N ALA A 96 0.94 -10.72 16.80
CA ALA A 96 0.68 -10.33 15.43
C ALA A 96 -0.82 -10.08 15.23
N VAL A 97 -1.14 -9.10 14.39
CA VAL A 97 -2.51 -8.78 13.96
C VAL A 97 -2.59 -9.08 12.48
N VAL A 98 -3.64 -9.79 12.03
CA VAL A 98 -3.80 -10.16 10.62
C VAL A 98 -4.80 -9.24 9.92
N SER A 99 -4.38 -8.66 8.80
CA SER A 99 -5.25 -7.92 7.89
C SER A 99 -5.37 -8.65 6.56
N VAL A 100 -6.60 -8.87 6.11
CA VAL A 100 -6.86 -9.56 4.84
C VAL A 100 -7.05 -8.54 3.72
N LEU A 101 -6.09 -8.49 2.79
CA LEU A 101 -6.07 -7.53 1.69
C LEU A 101 -7.20 -7.76 0.68
N SER A 102 -7.56 -9.02 0.42
CA SER A 102 -8.63 -9.36 -0.53
C SER A 102 -10.00 -8.80 -0.12
N TYR A 103 -10.19 -8.48 1.16
CA TYR A 103 -11.42 -7.83 1.63
C TYR A 103 -11.47 -6.33 1.29
N ARG A 104 -10.35 -5.76 0.85
CA ARG A 104 -10.20 -4.31 0.62
C ARG A 104 -10.12 -3.95 -0.87
N THR A 105 -10.26 -4.89 -1.80
CA THR A 105 -10.20 -4.63 -3.26
C THR A 105 -11.14 -3.52 -3.71
N LYS A 106 -12.40 -3.53 -3.27
CA LYS A 106 -13.38 -2.48 -3.59
C LYS A 106 -12.97 -1.09 -3.07
N ALA A 107 -12.24 -1.05 -1.95
CA ALA A 107 -11.72 0.19 -1.39
C ALA A 107 -10.53 0.71 -2.22
N ILE A 108 -9.63 -0.18 -2.64
CA ILE A 108 -8.52 0.14 -3.55
C ILE A 108 -9.06 0.70 -4.88
N GLU A 109 -10.01 0.02 -5.51
CA GLU A 109 -10.67 0.50 -6.75
C GLU A 109 -11.38 1.86 -6.56
N ARG A 110 -11.94 2.11 -5.37
CA ARG A 110 -12.57 3.39 -5.06
C ARG A 110 -11.54 4.51 -4.94
N VAL A 111 -10.39 4.24 -4.34
CA VAL A 111 -9.28 5.18 -4.29
C VAL A 111 -8.75 5.44 -5.69
N GLY A 112 -8.54 4.41 -6.52
CA GLY A 112 -8.15 4.55 -7.92
C GLY A 112 -9.07 5.50 -8.71
N ARG A 113 -10.39 5.27 -8.66
CA ARG A 113 -11.39 6.17 -9.29
C ARG A 113 -11.37 7.60 -8.75
N VAL A 114 -10.90 7.82 -7.53
CA VAL A 114 -10.72 9.17 -6.97
C VAL A 114 -9.47 9.83 -7.53
N LEU A 115 -8.36 9.10 -7.65
CA LEU A 115 -7.12 9.58 -8.28
C LEU A 115 -7.37 9.98 -9.74
N GLU A 116 -8.07 9.14 -10.50
CA GLU A 116 -8.46 9.42 -11.89
C GLU A 116 -9.30 10.70 -12.01
N ARG A 117 -10.30 10.86 -11.13
CA ARG A 117 -11.12 12.07 -11.10
C ARG A 117 -10.32 13.33 -10.75
N ALA A 118 -9.36 13.22 -9.84
CA ALA A 118 -8.46 14.33 -9.52
C ALA A 118 -7.59 14.70 -10.71
N TYR A 119 -7.01 13.70 -11.40
CA TYR A 119 -6.20 13.91 -12.59
C TYR A 119 -6.96 14.65 -13.70
N ASN A 120 -8.22 14.28 -13.94
CA ASN A 120 -9.06 14.93 -14.94
C ASN A 120 -9.36 16.41 -14.61
N GLN A 121 -9.09 16.84 -13.38
CA GLN A 121 -9.26 18.22 -12.92
C GLN A 121 -7.94 19.00 -12.90
N PHE A 122 -6.83 18.38 -13.30
CA PHE A 122 -5.52 19.03 -13.26
C PHE A 122 -5.47 20.30 -14.09
N MET A 123 -4.89 21.33 -13.48
CA MET A 123 -4.64 22.60 -14.14
C MET A 123 -3.56 22.41 -15.21
N PRO A 124 -3.86 22.67 -16.50
CA PRO A 124 -2.90 22.53 -17.58
C PRO A 124 -1.66 23.40 -17.35
N GLY A 125 -0.47 22.83 -17.60
CA GLY A 125 0.81 23.53 -17.46
C GLY A 125 1.24 23.86 -16.02
N GLY A 126 0.44 23.48 -15.02
CA GLY A 126 0.76 23.66 -13.61
C GLY A 126 1.32 22.41 -12.95
N GLU A 127 2.05 22.59 -11.85
CA GLU A 127 2.35 21.50 -10.92
C GLU A 127 1.08 21.13 -10.16
N ASN A 128 0.67 19.86 -10.21
CA ASN A 128 -0.55 19.39 -9.57
C ASN A 128 -0.22 18.33 -8.52
N VAL A 129 -0.86 18.44 -7.36
CA VAL A 129 -0.74 17.49 -6.25
C VAL A 129 -2.11 16.98 -5.89
N ILE A 130 -2.26 15.66 -5.74
CA ILE A 130 -3.49 15.07 -5.22
C ILE A 130 -3.31 14.85 -3.71
N LEU A 131 -4.21 15.40 -2.89
CA LEU A 131 -4.27 15.11 -1.46
C LEU A 131 -5.48 14.20 -1.19
N VAL A 132 -5.22 12.99 -0.71
CA VAL A 132 -6.22 12.01 -0.33
C VAL A 132 -6.39 12.03 1.19
N LEU A 133 -7.59 12.38 1.65
CA LEU A 133 -7.94 12.40 3.07
C LEU A 133 -8.79 11.18 3.42
N THR A 134 -8.43 10.48 4.49
CA THR A 134 -9.21 9.31 4.96
C THR A 134 -9.30 9.27 6.47
N GLU A 135 -10.36 8.66 7.00
CA GLU A 135 -10.65 8.62 8.45
C GLU A 135 -9.70 7.72 9.26
N ASP A 136 -9.22 6.61 8.66
CA ASP A 136 -8.37 5.62 9.33
C ASP A 136 -6.89 5.78 8.92
N GLY A 137 -5.98 5.72 9.89
CA GLY A 137 -4.53 5.77 9.69
C GLY A 137 -3.97 4.60 8.87
N MET A 138 -4.70 3.47 8.80
CA MET A 138 -4.31 2.29 8.02
C MET A 138 -4.74 2.37 6.55
N HIS A 139 -5.41 3.45 6.15
CA HIS A 139 -5.82 3.66 4.76
C HIS A 139 -4.69 4.19 3.86
N ASP A 140 -3.54 4.58 4.40
CA ASP A 140 -2.34 4.93 3.60
C ASP A 140 -2.01 3.82 2.60
N ARG A 141 -2.20 2.56 3.02
CA ARG A 141 -1.92 1.39 2.21
C ARG A 141 -2.89 1.20 1.07
N LEU A 142 -4.16 1.58 1.25
CA LEU A 142 -5.13 1.58 0.17
C LEU A 142 -4.73 2.59 -0.91
N VAL A 143 -4.20 3.74 -0.48
CA VAL A 143 -3.63 4.74 -1.40
C VAL A 143 -2.36 4.20 -2.05
N ASP A 144 -1.45 3.59 -1.32
CA ASP A 144 -0.21 3.00 -1.87
C ASP A 144 -0.51 1.93 -2.93
N LEU A 145 -1.45 1.02 -2.68
CA LEU A 145 -1.83 -0.03 -3.62
C LEU A 145 -2.57 0.52 -4.83
N ALA A 146 -3.49 1.47 -4.64
CA ALA A 146 -4.18 2.12 -5.76
C ALA A 146 -3.22 2.98 -6.60
N LEU A 147 -2.22 3.59 -5.97
CA LEU A 147 -1.26 4.48 -6.61
C LEU A 147 -0.19 3.71 -7.38
N LEU A 148 0.48 2.77 -6.70
CA LEU A 148 1.66 2.08 -7.21
C LEU A 148 1.35 0.70 -7.79
N GLY A 149 0.15 0.18 -7.56
CA GLY A 149 -0.26 -1.16 -7.98
C GLY A 149 -0.10 -2.19 -6.86
N THR A 150 -0.77 -3.33 -7.05
CA THR A 150 -0.62 -4.52 -6.21
C THR A 150 0.80 -5.09 -6.33
N HIS A 151 1.22 -5.92 -5.39
CA HIS A 151 2.59 -6.46 -5.43
C HIS A 151 2.62 -7.68 -6.37
N VAL A 152 3.65 -7.75 -7.21
CA VAL A 152 3.90 -8.89 -8.09
C VAL A 152 5.36 -9.28 -8.03
N GLU A 153 5.62 -10.52 -8.39
CA GLU A 153 6.97 -11.05 -8.49
C GLU A 153 7.68 -10.48 -9.71
N ARG A 154 8.72 -9.68 -9.50
CA ARG A 154 9.69 -9.31 -10.53
C ARG A 154 11.03 -10.02 -10.32
N TRP A 155 11.45 -10.74 -11.35
CA TRP A 155 12.70 -11.51 -11.42
C TRP A 155 13.91 -10.67 -11.85
N ASP A 156 13.76 -9.35 -12.02
CA ASP A 156 14.82 -8.42 -12.43
C ASP A 156 15.78 -8.06 -11.28
N ARG A 157 15.46 -8.44 -10.03
CA ARG A 157 16.35 -8.32 -8.86
C ARG A 157 16.54 -9.67 -8.18
N MET A 158 17.79 -10.10 -8.05
CA MET A 158 18.15 -11.38 -7.42
C MET A 158 17.85 -11.32 -5.91
N PRO A 159 17.04 -12.23 -5.36
CA PRO A 159 16.74 -12.25 -3.93
C PRO A 159 17.96 -12.58 -3.05
N ARG A 160 17.96 -12.13 -1.79
CA ARG A 160 18.92 -12.59 -0.79
C ARG A 160 18.45 -13.92 -0.18
N GLY A 161 19.11 -15.03 -0.54
CA GLY A 161 18.91 -16.37 0.04
C GLY A 161 17.67 -17.13 -0.48
N ASN A 162 17.28 -18.21 0.22
CA ASN A 162 16.07 -19.00 -0.07
C ASN A 162 14.74 -18.24 0.16
N ARG A 163 14.79 -16.93 0.41
CA ARG A 163 13.63 -16.06 0.56
C ARG A 163 13.45 -15.33 -0.76
N SER A 164 12.42 -15.68 -1.53
CA SER A 164 12.12 -15.00 -2.80
C SER A 164 11.60 -13.58 -2.55
N VAL A 165 12.50 -12.63 -2.35
CA VAL A 165 12.16 -11.21 -2.31
C VAL A 165 12.17 -10.69 -3.75
N ALA A 166 11.01 -10.77 -4.40
CA ALA A 166 10.79 -10.14 -5.68
C ALA A 166 10.15 -8.77 -5.45
N HIS A 167 10.88 -7.70 -5.76
CA HIS A 167 10.43 -6.33 -5.58
C HIS A 167 9.73 -5.84 -6.86
N GLY A 168 8.43 -6.14 -7.01
CA GLY A 168 7.65 -5.72 -8.17
C GLY A 168 6.29 -5.13 -7.81
N ARG A 169 5.78 -4.27 -8.70
CA ARG A 169 4.40 -3.79 -8.69
C ARG A 169 3.70 -4.24 -9.95
N ALA A 170 2.44 -4.67 -9.82
CA ALA A 170 1.55 -4.94 -10.93
C ALA A 170 1.32 -3.67 -11.74
N GLU A 171 0.91 -3.86 -12.99
CA GLU A 171 0.54 -2.75 -13.88
C GLU A 171 -0.89 -2.23 -13.63
N ASP A 172 -1.50 -2.58 -12.49
CA ASP A 172 -2.85 -2.19 -12.08
C ASP A 172 -2.88 -0.88 -11.25
N GLY A 173 -1.73 -0.29 -10.97
CA GLY A 173 -1.60 0.97 -10.24
C GLY A 173 -1.89 2.20 -11.09
N PHE A 174 -2.33 3.29 -10.46
CA PHE A 174 -2.56 4.57 -11.11
C PHE A 174 -1.31 5.16 -11.78
N TRP A 175 -0.11 4.93 -11.23
CA TRP A 175 1.17 5.34 -11.87
C TRP A 175 1.82 4.24 -12.72
N SER A 176 1.09 3.19 -13.10
CA SER A 176 1.64 2.15 -13.96
C SER A 176 1.92 2.66 -15.38
N GLY A 177 3.03 2.23 -15.96
CA GLY A 177 3.45 2.60 -17.31
C GLY A 177 3.51 4.12 -17.53
N ALA A 178 3.04 4.56 -18.71
CA ALA A 178 2.95 5.98 -19.09
C ALA A 178 1.59 6.60 -18.72
N HIS A 179 0.74 5.91 -17.97
CA HIS A 179 -0.57 6.46 -17.60
C HIS A 179 -0.41 7.62 -16.62
N TYR A 180 -1.26 8.64 -16.78
CA TYR A 180 -1.38 9.78 -15.87
C TYR A 180 -0.05 10.51 -15.58
N GLU A 181 0.83 10.65 -16.57
CA GLU A 181 2.19 11.22 -16.46
C GLU A 181 2.28 12.58 -15.75
N ARG A 182 1.23 13.41 -15.86
CA ARG A 182 1.18 14.72 -15.18
C ARG A 182 0.98 14.61 -13.67
N SER A 183 0.59 13.44 -13.16
CA SER A 183 0.52 13.19 -11.72
C SER A 183 1.89 12.76 -11.23
N ARG A 184 2.58 13.70 -10.58
CA ARG A 184 3.96 13.52 -10.11
C ARG A 184 4.08 13.54 -8.58
N ALA A 185 3.02 13.93 -7.88
CA ALA A 185 2.95 13.92 -6.43
C ALA A 185 1.53 13.56 -5.95
N VAL A 186 1.46 12.65 -4.99
CA VAL A 186 0.23 12.30 -4.26
C VAL A 186 0.56 12.28 -2.78
N CYS A 187 -0.26 12.92 -1.96
CA CYS A 187 -0.19 12.88 -0.52
C CYS A 187 -1.42 12.16 0.03
N TRP A 188 -1.22 11.36 1.08
CA TRP A 188 -2.26 10.87 1.94
C TRP A 188 -2.12 11.49 3.33
N MET A 189 -3.24 11.82 3.96
CA MET A 189 -3.30 12.34 5.32
C MET A 189 -4.53 11.78 6.04
N GLN A 190 -4.33 11.36 7.29
CA GLN A 190 -5.43 10.96 8.16
C GLN A 190 -6.27 12.18 8.60
N LEU A 191 -7.60 12.04 8.52
CA LEU A 191 -8.55 13.07 8.92
C LEU A 191 -8.69 13.12 10.45
N GLU A 192 -8.91 14.31 11.02
CA GLU A 192 -9.43 14.52 12.39
C GLU A 192 -8.57 13.95 13.55
N THR A 193 -7.25 14.03 13.45
CA THR A 193 -6.33 13.70 14.56
C THR A 193 -5.40 14.88 14.88
N GLU A 194 -5.04 15.08 16.15
CA GLU A 194 -4.11 16.15 16.58
C GLU A 194 -2.71 16.04 15.95
N SER A 195 -2.31 14.84 15.55
CA SER A 195 -1.06 14.57 14.82
C SER A 195 -1.33 13.59 13.69
N PRO A 196 -1.79 14.08 12.52
CA PRO A 196 -2.21 13.21 11.43
C PRO A 196 -1.05 12.43 10.85
N ALA A 197 -1.23 11.12 10.77
CA ALA A 197 -0.39 10.28 9.96
C ALA A 197 -0.44 10.80 8.51
N THR A 198 0.73 10.97 7.91
CA THR A 198 0.89 11.50 6.56
C THR A 198 1.87 10.66 5.77
N ARG A 199 1.63 10.57 4.47
CA ARG A 199 2.54 9.89 3.55
C ARG A 199 2.52 10.57 2.20
N LEU A 200 3.69 10.94 1.71
CA LEU A 200 3.88 11.61 0.43
C LEU A 200 4.62 10.68 -0.53
N TRP A 201 4.06 10.51 -1.72
CA TRP A 201 4.69 9.80 -2.82
C TRP A 201 5.05 10.78 -3.92
N TYR A 202 6.24 10.60 -4.49
CA TYR A 202 6.66 11.23 -5.73
C TYR A 202 6.80 10.16 -6.81
N ARG A 203 6.37 10.50 -8.03
CA ARG A 203 6.56 9.63 -9.19
C ARG A 203 8.06 9.59 -9.52
N ASN A 204 8.61 8.41 -9.76
CA ASN A 204 10.01 8.21 -10.11
C ASN A 204 10.06 7.61 -11.53
N PRO A 205 10.84 8.18 -12.47
CA PRO A 205 11.80 9.29 -12.33
C PRO A 205 11.21 10.69 -12.51
N GLU A 206 9.93 10.81 -12.89
CA GLU A 206 9.31 12.10 -13.16
C GLU A 206 8.87 12.86 -11.89
N ALA A 207 9.75 13.01 -10.88
CA ALA A 207 9.39 13.78 -9.69
C ALA A 207 9.31 15.29 -10.02
N PRO A 208 8.53 16.09 -9.28
CA PRO A 208 8.61 17.54 -9.38
C PRO A 208 10.02 18.04 -9.01
N GLY A 209 10.40 19.22 -9.50
CA GLY A 209 11.68 19.83 -9.14
C GLY A 209 11.81 20.09 -7.64
N GLU A 210 13.04 20.08 -7.12
CA GLU A 210 13.35 20.16 -5.69
C GLU A 210 12.64 21.31 -4.97
N ALA A 211 12.66 22.51 -5.54
CA ALA A 211 12.02 23.67 -4.93
C ALA A 211 10.48 23.53 -4.83
N VAL A 212 9.84 22.90 -5.83
CA VAL A 212 8.40 22.58 -5.77
C VAL A 212 8.14 21.49 -4.72
N ARG A 213 9.02 20.50 -4.60
CA ARG A 213 8.91 19.46 -3.57
C ARG A 213 8.99 20.05 -2.17
N ALA A 214 9.97 20.91 -1.90
CA ALA A 214 10.11 21.61 -0.63
C ALA A 214 8.86 22.47 -0.31
N LEU A 215 8.30 23.14 -1.33
CA LEU A 215 7.05 23.89 -1.18
C LEU A 215 5.86 22.97 -0.83
N ILE A 216 5.74 21.81 -1.46
CA ILE A 216 4.70 20.82 -1.16
C ILE A 216 4.84 20.28 0.27
N GLU A 217 6.04 19.85 0.64
CA GLU A 217 6.37 19.31 1.97
C GLU A 217 6.04 20.32 3.06
N SER A 218 6.48 21.58 2.88
CA SER A 218 6.17 22.68 3.80
C SER A 218 4.67 22.98 3.88
N ALA A 219 3.96 23.01 2.75
CA ALA A 219 2.53 23.31 2.71
C ALA A 219 1.66 22.21 3.35
N LEU A 220 2.15 20.96 3.33
CA LEU A 220 1.47 19.80 3.91
C LEU A 220 1.94 19.47 5.34
N GLY A 221 2.86 20.26 5.90
CA GLY A 221 3.39 20.03 7.25
C GLY A 221 4.24 18.75 7.37
N ILE A 222 4.80 18.28 6.25
CA ILE A 222 5.64 17.07 6.21
C ILE A 222 7.09 17.54 6.34
N HIS A 223 7.65 17.40 7.54
CA HIS A 223 9.08 17.65 7.77
C HIS A 223 9.85 16.36 7.46
N GLY A 224 10.76 16.43 6.49
CA GLY A 224 11.42 15.26 5.90
C GLY A 224 12.02 14.30 6.94
N PHE A 225 11.72 13.01 6.79
CA PHE A 225 12.60 11.97 7.30
C PHE A 225 13.87 11.99 6.45
N GLY A 226 14.94 12.57 7.00
CA GLY A 226 16.30 12.38 6.49
C GLY A 226 16.76 10.94 6.65
#